data_AF-A0A659UPI7-F1
#
_entry.id   AF-A0A659UPI7-F1
#
_cell.length_a   1.000
_cell.length_b   1.000
_cell.length_c   1.000
_cell.angle_alpha   90.00
_cell.angle_beta   90.00
_cell.angle_gamma   90.00
#
_symmetry.space_group_name_H-M   'P 1'
#
loop_
_entity.id
_entity.type
_entity.pdbx_description
1 polymer ?
#
loop_
_entity_poly.entity_id
_entity_poly.type
_entity_poly.pdbx_seq_one_letter_code
_entity_poly.pdbx_strand_id
1 'polypeptide(L)' 'QTAGMWHGKAQRYELPLSEITKKGGCAVLLQSVVKDGLPGPILGAAFIHKPGSETSLDRKL' A
#
# COMPACT_ATOMS: atom_id res chain seq x y z
N GLN A 1 10.92 -1.83 -2.12
CA GLN A 1 11.16 -0.37 -2.04
C GLN A 1 10.27 0.15 -0.92
N THR A 2 10.82 0.93 0.01
CA THR A 2 10.07 1.48 1.15
C THR A 2 9.48 2.82 0.75
N ALA A 3 8.15 2.97 0.85
CA ALA A 3 7.47 4.23 0.54
C ALA A 3 7.62 5.29 1.66
N GLY A 4 7.94 4.85 2.88
CA GLY A 4 8.21 5.70 4.03
C GLY A 4 8.28 4.88 5.33
N MET A 5 8.65 5.54 6.44
CA MET A 5 8.64 4.94 7.79
C MET A 5 7.45 5.47 8.58
N TRP A 6 6.75 4.58 9.28
CA TRP A 6 5.60 4.91 10.11
C TRP A 6 5.96 4.84 11.59
N HIS A 7 5.53 5.85 12.37
CA HIS A 7 5.89 6.00 13.78
C HIS A 7 4.69 5.83 14.73
N GLY A 8 3.64 5.12 14.30
CA GLY A 8 2.50 4.79 15.16
C GLY A 8 1.37 5.82 15.21
N LYS A 9 1.44 6.90 14.41
CA LYS A 9 0.41 7.95 14.33
C LYS A 9 -0.18 8.05 12.93
N ALA A 10 -1.40 8.55 12.79
CA ALA A 10 -2.00 8.76 11.46
C ALA A 10 -1.05 9.59 10.57
N GLN A 11 -0.76 9.08 9.38
CA GLN A 11 0.19 9.69 8.44
C GLN A 11 -0.29 9.45 7.00
N ARG A 12 -0.08 10.44 6.13
CA ARG A 12 -0.39 10.37 4.70
C ARG A 12 0.89 10.19 3.92
N TYR A 13 0.91 9.20 3.03
CA TYR A 13 1.98 8.97 2.07
C TYR A 13 1.41 9.11 0.67
N GLU A 14 2.11 9.81 -0.20
CA GLU A 14 1.71 9.99 -1.60
C GLU A 14 2.62 9.12 -2.48
N LEU A 15 2.01 8.33 -3.35
CA LEU A 15 2.70 7.42 -4.25
C LEU A 15 2.62 7.97 -5.69
N PRO A 16 3.74 8.00 -6.44
CA PRO A 16 3.71 8.41 -7.83
C PRO A 16 2.81 7.47 -8.66
N LEU A 17 1.94 8.05 -9.50
CA LEU A 17 1.05 7.27 -10.38
C LEU A 17 1.83 6.32 -11.32
N SER A 18 3.05 6.69 -11.69
CA SER A 18 3.94 5.86 -12.50
C SER A 18 4.34 4.54 -11.82
N GLU A 19 4.36 4.48 -10.49
CA GLU A 19 4.64 3.25 -9.73
C GLU A 19 3.43 2.31 -9.71
N ILE A 20 2.21 2.86 -9.68
CA ILE A 20 0.95 2.10 -9.64
C ILE A 20 0.62 1.51 -11.01
N THR A 21 0.83 2.31 -12.06
CA THR A 21 0.38 1.97 -13.43
C THR A 21 1.24 0.92 -14.14
N LYS A 22 2.54 0.82 -13.81
CA LYS A 22 3.47 -0.13 -14.46
C LYS A 22 3.17 -1.61 -14.20
N LYS A 23 2.48 -1.93 -13.09
CA LYS A 23 2.27 -3.33 -12.64
C LYS A 23 0.81 -3.74 -12.50
N GLY A 24 -0.14 -2.94 -13.00
CA GLY A 24 -1.58 -3.20 -12.86
C GLY A 24 -2.15 -2.90 -11.47
N GLY A 25 -1.33 -2.40 -10.54
CA GLY A 25 -1.68 -2.07 -9.17
C GLY A 25 -0.47 -2.19 -8.24
N CYS A 26 -0.68 -1.96 -6.95
CA CYS A 26 0.33 -2.06 -5.90
C CYS A 26 -0.29 -2.60 -4.60
N ALA A 27 0.41 -3.51 -3.92
CA ALA A 27 0.10 -3.87 -2.54
C ALA A 27 0.93 -2.99 -1.60
N VAL A 28 0.26 -2.35 -0.63
CA VAL A 28 0.89 -1.58 0.45
C VAL A 28 0.90 -2.45 1.69
N LEU A 29 2.08 -2.65 2.27
CA LEU A 29 2.27 -3.41 3.50
C LEU A 29 2.83 -2.48 4.58
N LEU A 30 2.13 -2.37 5.71
CA LEU A 30 2.65 -1.78 6.93
C LEU A 30 3.34 -2.89 7.71
N GLN A 31 4.66 -3.02 7.51
CA GLN A 31 5.45 -4.10 8.08
C GLN A 31 6.41 -3.56 9.14
N SER A 32 6.44 -4.20 10.31
CA SER A 32 7.40 -3.85 11.34
C SER A 32 8.81 -4.32 10.95
N VAL A 33 9.82 -3.81 11.64
CA VAL A 33 11.22 -4.26 11.49
C VAL A 33 11.65 -4.88 12.83
N VAL A 34 12.21 -6.08 12.80
CA VAL A 34 12.75 -6.73 14.01
C VAL A 34 14.16 -6.22 14.30
N LYS A 35 14.72 -6.56 15.48
CA LYS A 35 16.03 -6.06 15.95
C LYS A 35 17.17 -6.18 14.94
N ASP A 36 17.13 -7.20 14.08
CA ASP A 36 18.20 -7.46 13.10
C ASP A 36 18.00 -6.73 11.77
N GLY A 37 17.06 -5.79 11.70
CA GLY A 37 16.69 -5.08 10.46
C GLY A 37 15.87 -5.94 9.50
N LEU A 38 15.53 -7.17 9.91
CA LEU A 38 14.75 -8.10 9.10
C LEU A 38 13.25 -7.72 9.12
N PRO A 39 12.50 -8.10 8.08
CA PRO A 39 11.06 -7.87 8.06
C PRO A 39 10.35 -8.63 9.19
N GLY A 40 9.60 -7.91 10.01
CA GLY A 40 8.76 -8.46 11.06
C GLY A 40 7.31 -8.69 10.60
N PRO A 41 6.36 -8.84 11.54
CA PRO A 41 4.94 -8.99 11.23
C PRO A 41 4.36 -7.86 10.36
N ILE A 42 3.41 -8.23 9.51
CA ILE A 42 2.57 -7.26 8.78
C ILE A 42 1.46 -6.80 9.72
N LEU A 43 1.44 -5.52 10.03
CA LEU A 43 0.47 -4.89 10.93
C LEU A 43 -0.78 -4.40 10.17
N GLY A 44 -0.67 -4.21 8.86
CA GLY A 44 -1.77 -3.80 8.00
C GLY A 44 -1.40 -3.94 6.53
N ALA A 45 -2.42 -4.08 5.68
CA ALA A 45 -2.25 -4.20 4.25
C ALA A 45 -3.40 -3.53 3.49
N ALA A 46 -3.11 -3.03 2.29
CA ALA A 46 -4.10 -2.49 1.37
C ALA A 46 -3.69 -2.75 -0.09
N PHE A 47 -4.67 -2.80 -0.99
CA PHE A 47 -4.42 -2.82 -2.43
C PHE A 47 -4.78 -1.47 -3.04
N ILE A 48 -3.87 -0.95 -3.86
CA ILE A 48 -4.09 0.20 -4.72
C ILE A 48 -4.19 -0.33 -6.15
N HIS A 49 -5.39 -0.30 -6.70
CA HIS A 49 -5.63 -0.71 -8.09
C HIS A 49 -5.24 0.41 -9.06
N LYS A 50 -5.01 0.05 -10.33
CA LYS A 50 -4.85 1.03 -11.39
C LYS A 50 -6.10 1.95 -11.41
N PRO A 51 -5.94 3.29 -11.43
CA PRO A 51 -7.09 4.18 -11.55
C PRO A 51 -7.87 3.87 -12.84
N GLY A 52 -9.18 3.69 -12.71
CA GLY A 52 -10.07 3.34 -13.82
C GLY A 52 -10.21 1.85 -14.13
N SER A 53 -9.64 0.93 -13.32
CA SER A 53 -9.86 -0.52 -13.46
C SER A 53 -11.07 -1.05 -12.68
N GLU A 54 -11.83 -0.19 -12.00
CA GLU A 54 -13.09 -0.59 -11.36
C GLU A 54 -14.17 -0.82 -12.42
N THR A 55 -14.30 -2.08 -12.83
CA THR A 55 -15.55 -2.60 -13.34
C THR A 55 -16.51 -2.72 -12.16
N SER A 56 -17.49 -1.83 -12.11
CA SER A 56 -18.90 -2.15 -11.80
C SER A 56 -19.12 -3.24 -10.73
N LEU A 57 -18.90 -2.98 -9.44
CA LEU A 57 -19.58 -3.77 -8.39
C LEU A 57 -20.14 -2.94 -7.22
N ASP A 58 -19.70 -1.71 -6.98
CA ASP A 58 -20.22 -0.88 -5.88
C ASP A 58 -21.42 0.02 -6.26
N ARG A 59 -22.21 -0.35 -7.28
CA ARG A 59 -23.42 0.39 -7.70
C ARG A 59 -24.75 -0.31 -7.43
N LYS A 60 -24.76 -1.41 -6.67
CA LYS A 60 -26.01 -2.03 -6.20
C LYS A 60 -25.91 -2.43 -4.74
N LEU A 61 -26.23 -1.48 -3.86
CA LEU A 61 -26.91 -1.68 -2.58
C LEU A 61 -27.68 -0.40 -2.25
#